data_AF-A0A538RI06-F1
#
_entry.id   AF-A0A538RI06-F1
#
_cell.length_a   1.000
_cell.length_b   1.000
_cell.length_c   1.000
_cell.angle_alpha   90.00
_cell.angle_beta   90.00
_cell.angle_gamma   90.00
#
_symmetry.space_group_name_H-M   'P 1'
#
loop_
_entity.id
_entity.type
_entity.pdbx_description
1 polymer ?
#
loop_
_entity_poly.entity_id
_entity_poly.type
_entity_poly.pdbx_seq_one_letter_code
_entity_poly.pdbx_strand_id
1 'polypeptide(L)'
;MPSDATNEATRRAWRELGFFCDRNDATNEWRIVGSVKGLRKFASEIRKYASNPANDRPSEYMHFGPSMNLEVGTWHQTEITEQWIGGPLTEFLRLATLIERSAQDNVVGKRIALRASFSPMSPYDLILDVRDEAFDPASADSTC
;
A
#
# COMPACT_ATOMS: atom_id res chain seq x y z
N MET A 1 -24.73 8.98 -3.63
CA MET A 1 -23.73 8.80 -4.70
C MET A 1 -22.93 10.09 -4.81
N PRO A 2 -21.59 10.01 -4.95
CA PRO A 2 -20.79 11.21 -5.20
C PRO A 2 -21.15 11.80 -6.57
N SER A 3 -20.81 13.08 -6.78
CA SER A 3 -20.98 13.72 -8.09
C SER A 3 -19.94 13.20 -9.10
N ASP A 4 -20.24 13.28 -10.40
CA ASP A 4 -19.29 12.93 -11.46
C ASP A 4 -17.95 13.68 -11.32
N ALA A 5 -18.01 14.94 -10.86
CA ALA A 5 -16.82 15.74 -10.60
C ALA A 5 -15.99 15.20 -9.40
N THR A 6 -16.65 14.67 -8.38
CA THR A 6 -15.99 14.02 -7.24
C THR A 6 -15.33 12.72 -7.68
N ASN A 7 -16.01 11.89 -8.48
CA ASN A 7 -15.45 10.63 -8.97
C ASN A 7 -14.24 10.88 -9.86
N GLU A 8 -14.28 11.88 -10.75
CA GLU A 8 -13.13 12.20 -11.59
C GLU A 8 -11.93 12.75 -10.79
N ALA A 9 -12.19 13.53 -9.72
CA ALA A 9 -11.14 13.95 -8.80
C ALA A 9 -10.49 12.76 -8.09
N THR A 10 -11.28 11.79 -7.61
CA THR A 10 -10.79 10.56 -7.00
C THR A 10 -9.95 9.74 -7.98
N ARG A 11 -10.44 9.54 -9.21
CA ARG A 11 -9.68 8.84 -10.27
C ARG A 11 -8.35 9.53 -10.56
N ARG A 12 -8.34 10.86 -10.63
CA ARG A 12 -7.10 11.64 -10.82
C ARG A 12 -6.13 11.42 -9.66
N ALA A 13 -6.61 11.46 -8.43
CA ALA A 13 -5.78 11.23 -7.24
C ALA A 13 -5.15 9.82 -7.23
N TRP A 14 -5.87 8.78 -7.67
CA TRP A 14 -5.30 7.45 -7.85
C TRP A 14 -4.19 7.39 -8.90
N ARG A 15 -4.39 8.05 -10.05
CA ARG A 15 -3.37 8.14 -11.10
C ARG A 15 -2.13 8.91 -10.65
N GLU A 16 -2.32 10.00 -9.90
CA GLU A 16 -1.24 10.78 -9.30
C GLU A 16 -0.48 9.97 -8.25
N LEU A 17 -1.18 9.18 -7.44
CA LEU A 17 -0.55 8.26 -6.48
C LEU A 17 0.26 7.18 -7.19
N GLY A 18 -0.22 6.69 -8.33
CA GLY A 18 0.47 5.73 -9.21
C GLY A 18 0.22 4.26 -8.86
N PHE A 19 -0.56 4.01 -7.81
CA PHE A 19 -1.04 2.70 -7.41
C PHE A 19 -2.40 2.87 -6.71
N PHE A 20 -3.17 1.79 -6.68
CA PHE A 20 -4.42 1.69 -5.96
C PHE A 20 -4.19 0.89 -4.67
N CYS A 21 -4.90 1.23 -3.60
CA CYS A 21 -4.89 0.45 -2.37
C CYS A 21 -6.30 0.30 -1.81
N ASP A 22 -6.67 -0.92 -1.46
CA ASP A 22 -7.94 -1.21 -0.81
C ASP A 22 -7.88 -2.48 0.02
N ARG A 23 -8.83 -2.59 0.95
CA ARG A 23 -8.98 -3.71 1.86
C ARG A 23 -9.99 -4.70 1.31
N ASN A 24 -9.66 -5.99 1.38
CA ASN A 24 -10.59 -7.07 1.07
C ASN A 24 -10.91 -7.87 2.34
N ASP A 25 -12.05 -7.58 2.94
CA ASP A 25 -12.52 -8.21 4.19
C ASP A 25 -12.87 -9.69 4.00
N ALA A 26 -13.19 -10.12 2.77
CA ALA A 26 -13.50 -11.52 2.50
C ALA A 26 -12.27 -12.43 2.58
N THR A 27 -11.07 -11.88 2.33
CA THR A 27 -9.80 -12.62 2.37
C THR A 27 -8.85 -12.14 3.45
N ASN A 28 -9.24 -11.13 4.24
CA ASN A 28 -8.38 -10.42 5.20
C ASN A 28 -7.07 -9.94 4.54
N GLU A 29 -7.17 -9.12 3.49
CA GLU A 29 -6.01 -8.65 2.74
C GLU A 29 -6.05 -7.14 2.52
N TRP A 30 -4.91 -6.48 2.69
CA TRP A 30 -4.63 -5.20 2.05
C TRP A 30 -4.04 -5.47 0.67
N ARG A 31 -4.69 -4.96 -0.38
CA ARG A 31 -4.24 -5.13 -1.75
C ARG A 31 -3.70 -3.81 -2.30
N ILE A 32 -2.43 -3.83 -2.70
CA ILE A 32 -1.78 -2.73 -3.40
C ILE A 32 -1.65 -3.14 -4.87
N VAL A 33 -2.37 -2.45 -5.76
CA VAL A 33 -2.44 -2.77 -7.18
C VAL A 33 -1.73 -1.68 -7.97
N GLY A 34 -0.79 -2.06 -8.83
CA GLY A 34 -0.11 -1.09 -9.68
C GLY A 34 0.90 -1.73 -10.60
N SER A 35 1.42 -0.93 -11.54
CA SER A 35 2.60 -1.33 -12.32
C SER A 35 3.82 -1.49 -11.43
N VAL A 36 4.91 -2.04 -11.96
CA VAL A 36 6.18 -2.13 -11.21
C VAL A 36 6.63 -0.74 -10.75
N LYS A 37 6.50 0.27 -11.62
CA LYS A 37 6.76 1.67 -11.26
C LYS A 37 5.83 2.18 -10.15
N GLY A 38 4.53 1.86 -10.22
CA GLY A 38 3.55 2.23 -9.20
C GLY A 38 3.85 1.64 -7.82
N LEU A 39 4.13 0.33 -7.77
CA LEU A 39 4.47 -0.37 -6.52
C LEU A 39 5.82 0.10 -5.94
N ARG A 40 6.79 0.46 -6.79
CA ARG A 40 8.03 1.10 -6.33
C ARG A 40 7.80 2.49 -5.75
N LYS A 41 6.80 3.23 -6.25
CA LYS A 41 6.40 4.51 -5.64
C LYS A 41 5.80 4.29 -4.24
N PHE A 42 4.95 3.28 -4.05
CA PHE A 42 4.48 2.88 -2.72
C PHE A 42 5.65 2.58 -1.76
N ALA A 43 6.62 1.76 -2.21
CA ALA A 43 7.84 1.49 -1.43
C ALA A 43 8.63 2.75 -1.08
N SER A 44 8.74 3.70 -2.04
CA SER A 44 9.42 4.98 -1.83
C SER A 44 8.74 5.83 -0.76
N GLU A 45 7.41 5.89 -0.74
CA GLU A 45 6.68 6.64 0.30
C GLU A 45 6.83 6.00 1.68
N ILE A 46 6.76 4.67 1.78
CA ILE A 46 7.07 3.95 3.04
C ILE A 46 8.50 4.26 3.50
N ARG A 47 9.47 4.20 2.59
CA ARG A 47 10.86 4.52 2.92
C ARG A 47 11.02 5.96 3.38
N LYS A 48 10.35 6.90 2.73
CA LYS A 48 10.39 8.33 3.08
C LYS A 48 9.82 8.55 4.49
N TYR A 49 8.69 7.94 4.81
CA TYR A 49 8.12 7.94 6.16
C TYR A 49 9.12 7.37 7.19
N ALA A 50 9.69 6.21 6.90
CA ALA A 50 10.61 5.51 7.78
C ALA A 50 11.98 6.19 7.95
N SER A 51 12.38 7.05 7.00
CA SER A 51 13.65 7.78 7.03
C SER A 51 13.58 9.07 7.83
N ASN A 52 12.41 9.46 8.35
CA ASN A 52 12.24 10.63 9.19
C ASN A 52 12.20 10.22 10.67
N PRO A 53 13.25 10.49 11.47
CA PRO A 53 13.27 10.11 12.88
C PRO A 53 12.17 10.78 13.73
N ALA A 54 11.58 11.88 13.26
CA ALA A 54 10.44 12.50 13.95
C ALA A 54 9.20 11.59 14.00
N ASN A 55 9.12 10.62 13.09
CA ASN A 55 8.04 9.63 13.03
C ASN A 55 8.27 8.46 14.00
N ASP A 56 9.39 8.40 14.73
CA ASP A 56 9.68 7.34 15.71
C ASP A 56 8.94 7.60 17.04
N ARG A 57 7.62 7.80 16.93
CA ARG A 57 6.71 8.00 18.04
C ARG A 57 5.50 7.11 17.83
N PRO A 58 5.05 6.38 18.86
CA PRO A 58 3.83 5.57 18.75
C PRO A 58 2.67 6.42 18.26
N SER A 59 1.87 5.85 17.37
CA SER A 59 0.67 6.49 16.79
C SER A 59 0.95 7.67 15.83
N GLU A 60 2.19 7.90 15.42
CA GLU A 60 2.44 8.65 14.19
C GLU A 60 2.06 7.78 12.99
N TYR A 61 1.39 8.33 11.99
CA TYR A 61 0.97 7.59 10.80
C TYR A 61 0.84 8.49 9.59
N MET A 62 0.75 7.87 8.42
CA MET A 62 0.40 8.50 7.16
C MET A 62 -0.75 7.71 6.51
N HIS A 63 -1.48 8.38 5.62
CA HIS A 63 -2.54 7.77 4.84
C HIS A 63 -2.12 7.57 3.38
N PHE A 64 -2.64 6.49 2.79
CA PHE A 64 -2.65 6.28 1.36
C PHE A 64 -4.08 6.26 0.82
N GLY A 65 -4.24 6.76 -0.39
CA GLY A 65 -5.49 6.79 -1.12
C GLY A 65 -6.29 8.08 -0.93
N PRO A 66 -7.17 8.43 -1.89
CA PRO A 66 -7.93 9.67 -1.90
C PRO A 66 -8.92 9.80 -0.72
N SER A 67 -9.33 8.66 -0.16
CA SER A 67 -10.27 8.58 0.96
C SER A 67 -9.61 8.12 2.25
N MET A 68 -8.29 8.34 2.39
CA MET A 68 -7.50 7.86 3.53
C MET A 68 -7.62 6.34 3.75
N ASN A 69 -7.67 5.60 2.65
CA ASN A 69 -8.00 4.18 2.62
C ASN A 69 -7.11 3.35 3.55
N LEU A 70 -5.78 3.52 3.45
CA LEU A 70 -4.82 2.72 4.21
C LEU A 70 -4.00 3.61 5.15
N GLU A 71 -3.93 3.22 6.42
CA GLU A 71 -3.01 3.80 7.39
C GLU A 71 -1.70 3.00 7.45
N VAL A 72 -0.57 3.70 7.48
CA VAL A 72 0.75 3.12 7.75
C VAL A 72 1.42 3.94 8.83
N GLY A 73 1.84 3.32 9.93
CA GLY A 73 2.31 4.08 11.08
C GLY A 73 3.21 3.35 12.07
N THR A 74 3.86 4.14 12.92
CA THR A 74 4.85 3.65 13.87
C THR A 74 4.19 2.94 15.04
N TRP A 75 4.67 1.72 15.29
CA TRP A 75 4.26 0.88 16.41
C TRP A 75 5.42 0.09 16.99
N HIS A 76 5.20 -0.52 18.15
CA HIS A 76 6.21 -1.31 18.86
C HIS A 76 6.57 -2.62 18.13
N GLN A 77 5.64 -3.19 17.36
CA GLN A 77 5.81 -4.43 16.64
C GLN A 77 5.12 -4.36 15.28
N THR A 78 5.58 -5.20 14.35
CA THR A 78 4.96 -5.27 13.02
C THR A 78 3.57 -5.87 13.11
N GLU A 79 2.57 -5.21 12.55
CA GLU A 79 1.21 -5.72 12.45
C GLU A 79 0.53 -5.27 11.15
N ILE A 80 -0.39 -6.08 10.67
CA ILE A 80 -1.28 -5.78 9.55
C ILE A 80 -2.68 -6.13 10.05
N THR A 81 -3.52 -5.13 10.21
CA THR A 81 -4.91 -5.31 10.66
C THR A 81 -5.88 -4.76 9.62
N GLU A 82 -7.16 -4.80 9.95
CA GLU A 82 -8.20 -4.21 9.10
C GLU A 82 -8.05 -2.69 8.94
N GLN A 83 -7.36 -2.00 9.85
CA GLN A 83 -7.25 -0.55 9.80
C GLN A 83 -5.92 -0.08 9.19
N TRP A 84 -4.82 -0.76 9.53
CA TRP A 84 -3.49 -0.21 9.26
C TRP A 84 -2.40 -1.27 9.12
N ILE A 85 -1.24 -0.81 8.65
CA ILE A 85 0.03 -1.52 8.69
C ILE A 85 0.94 -0.80 9.69
N GLY A 86 1.19 -1.44 10.83
CA GLY A 86 1.99 -0.91 11.92
C GLY A 86 3.39 -1.52 11.99
N GLY A 87 4.37 -0.78 12.51
CA GLY A 87 5.68 -1.35 12.86
C GLY A 87 6.74 -0.31 13.22
N PRO A 88 7.91 -0.74 13.71
CA PRO A 88 9.06 0.15 13.91
C PRO A 88 9.56 0.72 12.57
N LEU A 89 10.18 1.91 12.59
CA LEU A 89 10.72 2.52 11.36
C LEU A 89 11.71 1.61 10.63
N THR A 90 12.55 0.86 11.36
CA THR A 90 13.50 -0.11 10.78
C THR A 90 12.80 -1.22 10.00
N GLU A 91 11.64 -1.67 10.49
CA GLU A 91 10.82 -2.67 9.81
C GLU A 91 10.14 -2.11 8.57
N PHE A 92 9.77 -0.82 8.56
CA PHE A 92 9.29 -0.16 7.34
C PHE A 92 10.38 0.02 6.28
N LEU A 93 11.63 0.29 6.67
CA LEU A 93 12.75 0.28 5.72
C LEU A 93 12.94 -1.13 5.10
N ARG A 94 12.79 -2.17 5.92
CA ARG A 94 12.81 -3.57 5.45
C ARG A 94 11.63 -3.87 4.52
N LEU A 95 10.42 -3.40 4.85
CA LEU A 95 9.22 -3.56 4.04
C LEU A 95 9.36 -2.86 2.68
N ALA A 96 9.84 -1.62 2.64
CA ALA A 96 10.09 -0.90 1.38
C ALA A 96 11.06 -1.68 0.48
N THR A 97 12.15 -2.20 1.06
CA THR A 97 13.12 -3.02 0.33
C THR A 97 12.51 -4.35 -0.15
N LEU A 98 11.64 -4.97 0.65
CA LEU A 98 10.92 -6.18 0.28
C LEU A 98 9.99 -5.92 -0.91
N ILE A 99 9.21 -4.84 -0.86
CA ILE A 99 8.31 -4.45 -1.97
C ILE A 99 9.10 -4.22 -3.25
N GLU A 100 10.23 -3.51 -3.20
CA GLU A 100 11.06 -3.27 -4.38
C GLU A 100 11.61 -4.57 -4.98
N ARG A 101 12.05 -5.51 -4.14
CA ARG A 101 12.56 -6.81 -4.61
C ARG A 101 11.45 -7.70 -5.15
N SER A 102 10.24 -7.58 -4.62
CA SER A 102 9.07 -8.34 -5.05
C SER A 102 8.45 -7.77 -6.32
N ALA A 103 8.39 -6.45 -6.49
CA ALA A 103 7.82 -5.79 -7.66
C ALA A 103 8.85 -5.70 -8.80
N GLN A 104 8.85 -6.71 -9.66
CA GLN A 104 9.75 -6.86 -10.80
C GLN A 104 8.98 -7.21 -12.08
N ASP A 105 9.55 -6.93 -13.25
CA ASP A 105 8.86 -7.11 -14.54
C ASP A 105 8.51 -8.59 -14.80
N ASN A 106 9.33 -9.52 -14.31
CA ASN A 106 9.14 -10.97 -14.47
C ASN A 106 7.98 -11.56 -13.63
N VAL A 107 7.33 -10.73 -12.80
CA VAL A 107 6.18 -11.13 -11.97
C VAL A 107 4.92 -10.32 -12.27
N VAL A 108 4.91 -9.55 -13.37
CA VAL A 108 3.69 -8.92 -13.90
C VAL A 108 2.59 -9.97 -14.09
N GLY A 109 1.36 -9.62 -13.69
CA GLY A 109 0.20 -10.50 -13.68
C GLY A 109 0.10 -11.41 -12.45
N LYS A 110 1.05 -11.35 -11.51
CA LYS A 110 1.05 -12.15 -10.27
C LYS A 110 0.66 -11.34 -9.05
N ARG A 111 0.17 -12.06 -8.05
CA ARG A 111 -0.03 -11.56 -6.68
C ARG A 111 1.04 -12.11 -5.78
N ILE A 112 1.63 -11.24 -4.96
CA ILE A 112 2.73 -11.58 -4.05
C ILE A 112 2.30 -11.23 -2.64
N ALA A 113 2.20 -12.24 -1.79
CA ALA A 113 1.90 -12.08 -0.37
C ALA A 113 3.18 -11.73 0.40
N LEU A 114 3.14 -10.68 1.22
CA LEU A 114 4.29 -10.19 1.97
C LEU A 114 4.21 -10.51 3.47
N ARG A 115 3.05 -10.90 3.99
CA ARG A 115 2.85 -11.13 5.44
C ARG A 115 3.86 -12.10 6.03
N ALA A 116 4.09 -13.24 5.38
CA ALA A 116 5.04 -14.24 5.85
C ALA A 116 6.48 -13.72 5.97
N SER A 117 6.83 -12.68 5.23
CA SER A 117 8.15 -12.04 5.29
C SER A 117 8.18 -10.80 6.20
N PHE A 118 7.05 -10.09 6.34
CA PHE A 118 6.96 -8.85 7.10
C PHE A 118 6.42 -9.06 8.52
N SER A 119 5.19 -9.55 8.67
CA SER A 119 4.53 -9.81 9.97
C SER A 119 3.74 -11.12 9.95
N PRO A 120 4.39 -12.28 10.19
CA PRO A 120 3.78 -13.61 10.02
C PRO A 120 2.56 -13.87 10.90
N MET A 121 2.49 -13.21 12.06
CA MET A 121 1.41 -13.38 13.04
C MET A 121 0.23 -12.45 12.79
N SER A 122 0.30 -11.58 11.78
CA SER A 122 -0.77 -10.63 11.49
C SER A 122 -2.06 -11.31 11.01
N PRO A 123 -3.23 -10.78 11.41
CA PRO A 123 -4.51 -11.29 10.96
C PRO A 123 -4.78 -10.99 9.47
N TYR A 124 -4.20 -9.91 8.93
CA TYR A 124 -4.34 -9.53 7.52
C TYR A 124 -3.05 -9.78 6.73
N ASP A 125 -3.18 -10.11 5.45
CA ASP A 125 -2.05 -10.14 4.51
C ASP A 125 -1.83 -8.79 3.82
N LEU A 126 -0.62 -8.61 3.30
CA LEU A 126 -0.28 -7.49 2.40
C LEU A 126 0.05 -8.08 1.03
N ILE A 127 -0.83 -7.84 0.06
CA ILE A 127 -0.75 -8.39 -1.28
C ILE A 127 -0.32 -7.31 -2.26
N LEU A 128 0.78 -7.54 -2.96
CA LEU A 128 1.14 -6.79 -4.16
C LEU A 128 0.50 -7.45 -5.37
N ASP A 129 -0.42 -6.77 -6.04
CA ASP A 129 -1.02 -7.20 -7.31
C ASP A 129 -0.30 -6.45 -8.45
N VAL A 130 0.69 -7.11 -9.06
CA VAL A 130 1.61 -6.50 -10.03
C VAL A 130 0.96 -6.48 -11.41
N ARG A 131 0.75 -5.29 -11.94
CA ARG A 131 0.12 -5.06 -13.24
C ARG A 131 1.11 -4.59 -14.30
N ASP A 132 0.68 -4.60 -15.55
CA ASP A 132 1.46 -4.06 -16.65
C ASP A 132 1.58 -2.52 -16.54
N GLU A 133 2.52 -1.94 -17.28
CA GLU A 133 2.78 -0.48 -17.23
C GLU A 133 1.65 0.38 -17.82
N ALA A 134 0.71 -0.20 -18.58
CA ALA A 134 -0.45 0.51 -19.10
C ALA A 134 -1.65 0.49 -18.14
N PHE A 135 -1.53 -0.19 -17.00
CA PHE A 135 -2.57 -0.26 -15.98
C PHE A 135 -2.91 1.14 -15.42
N ASP A 136 -4.21 1.47 -15.40
CA ASP A 136 -4.73 2.67 -14.76
C ASP A 136 -5.14 2.37 -13.31
N PRO A 137 -4.46 2.91 -12.28
CA PRO A 137 -4.84 2.70 -10.88
C PRO A 137 -6.29 3.04 -10.57
N ALA A 138 -6.84 4.06 -11.23
CA ALA A 138 -8.23 4.47 -11.04
C ALA A 138 -9.23 3.39 -11.50
N SER A 139 -8.83 2.50 -12.42
CA SER A 139 -9.70 1.42 -12.91
C SER A 139 -9.95 0.31 -11.88
N ALA A 140 -9.17 0.25 -10.81
CA ALA A 140 -9.37 -0.69 -9.71
C ALA A 140 -10.37 -0.19 -8.64
N ASP A 141 -10.72 1.10 -8.65
CA ASP A 141 -11.70 1.66 -7.73
C ASP A 141 -13.12 1.42 -8.24
N SER A 142 -13.84 0.49 -7.62
CA SER A 142 -15.24 0.17 -7.99
C SER A 142 -16.26 1.22 -7.52
N THR A 143 -15.85 2.24 -6.76
CA THR A 143 -16.75 3.25 -6.20
C THR A 143 -16.91 4.50 -7.10
N CYS A 144 -16.06 4.63 -8.13
CA CYS A 144 -16.02 5.79 -9.03
C CYS A 144 -16.68 5.56 -10.39
#